data_AF-A0A6M3KDL9-F1
#
_entry.id   AF-A0A6M3KDL9-F1
#
_cell.length_a   1.000
_cell.length_b   1.000
_cell.length_c   1.000
_cell.angle_alpha   90.00
_cell.angle_beta   90.00
_cell.angle_gamma   90.00
#
_symmetry.space_group_name_H-M   'P 1'
#
loop_
_entity.id
_entity.type
_entity.pdbx_description
1 polymer ?
#
loop_
_entity_poly.entity_id
_entity_poly.type
_entity_poly.pdbx_seq_one_letter_code
_entity_poly.pdbx_strand_id
1 'polypeptide(L)'
;MARLELERGTDVLLLETGDALLLEPFISIPQILVDIAFASDAMAVTPTWVDVSADCRAYQFRKGRQHELDRMQSGQATIVLDNSAGNYWPDNAGGTYYPNVIAGKKIRIRAKSGGVTYPRFVGFIDEWLPQWLSPRTGQGPYMVVTATDGLEHLANTIISSAGEAAELSSTRVSNMLDEASWPAADRDLKAGAETLAATGAISNLNIRDHLQKVSESELGVLFVAFDGDMTFHARSTRSNSPYDTSLATFGDDPAEMHYVSLNPVIDRTLLYNEVRLTRTGGAEQSAEDTTSQSTYGKRTYRGTALLNSTDIAVNVLCGYLVARYKNANKLRMRSIEIMPQGSPNELYPKVLSYDISSRITCRLDQASLDAEYFIEGVEESCDASEMNWRTLWQLSDVSTELYTPAERTDSLWVLGADTAEWDTIVGGEATNWESVNGTTANEATYVTQTNDSSPVKDDLHTCDNMPAGNATIASVTVYLRIKQTGSVGDYQTTVIPIVEVGGTEYAGAAKNCTTSWATVSHTWTLSPDTGIAWTVAEVNALLIGYRTTPNAPAFDEKGQVCWCYAVCVNTPTW
;
A
#
# COMPACT_ATOMS: atom_id res chain seq x y z
N MET A 1 -58.79 14.38 -28.59
CA MET A 1 -58.14 13.08 -28.89
C MET A 1 -56.96 13.38 -29.80
N ALA A 2 -55.75 13.45 -29.25
CA ALA A 2 -54.52 13.46 -30.03
C ALA A 2 -53.78 12.17 -29.68
N ARG A 3 -53.42 11.41 -30.71
CA ARG A 3 -52.85 10.06 -30.66
C ARG A 3 -51.34 10.20 -30.42
N LEU A 4 -50.84 9.67 -29.31
CA LEU A 4 -49.39 9.50 -29.08
C LEU A 4 -48.93 8.23 -29.82
N GLU A 5 -48.05 8.36 -30.79
CA GLU A 5 -47.27 7.23 -31.32
C GLU A 5 -45.82 7.40 -30.84
N LEU A 6 -45.32 6.35 -30.19
CA LEU A 6 -43.96 6.25 -29.65
C LEU A 6 -43.12 5.50 -30.70
N GLU A 7 -42.33 6.21 -31.49
CA GLU A 7 -41.34 5.56 -32.36
C GLU A 7 -40.10 5.18 -31.53
N ARG A 8 -39.80 3.89 -31.48
CA ARG A 8 -38.56 3.36 -30.89
C ARG A 8 -37.38 3.84 -31.74
N GLY A 9 -36.52 4.70 -31.18
CA GLY A 9 -35.18 4.95 -31.72
C GLY A 9 -34.60 6.35 -31.59
N THR A 10 -35.37 7.34 -31.14
CA THR A 10 -34.85 8.71 -30.94
C THR A 10 -35.48 9.35 -29.71
N ASP A 11 -34.64 9.68 -28.73
CA ASP A 11 -35.01 10.35 -27.47
C ASP A 11 -35.30 11.84 -27.69
N VAL A 12 -36.33 12.19 -28.49
CA VAL A 12 -36.82 13.57 -28.56
C VAL A 12 -38.35 13.59 -28.67
N LEU A 13 -39.00 14.10 -27.64
CA LEU A 13 -40.43 14.39 -27.62
C LEU A 13 -40.62 15.86 -28.06
N LEU A 14 -40.98 16.09 -29.32
CA LEU A 14 -41.28 17.46 -29.81
C LEU A 14 -42.77 17.77 -29.58
N LEU A 15 -43.05 18.79 -28.76
CA LEU A 15 -44.36 19.46 -28.74
C LEU A 15 -44.33 20.61 -29.75
N GLU A 16 -45.41 20.77 -30.53
CA GLU A 16 -45.56 21.76 -31.61
C GLU A 16 -45.58 23.24 -31.17
N THR A 17 -45.24 23.56 -29.91
CA THR A 17 -45.12 24.93 -29.42
C THR A 17 -43.73 25.09 -28.81
N GLY A 18 -42.92 25.98 -29.39
CA GLY A 18 -41.47 26.12 -29.20
C GLY A 18 -40.97 26.55 -27.81
N ASP A 19 -41.59 26.08 -26.73
CA ASP A 19 -41.03 26.10 -25.39
C ASP A 19 -40.41 24.73 -25.11
N ALA A 20 -39.09 24.67 -25.00
CA ALA A 20 -38.39 23.49 -24.53
C ALA A 20 -38.75 23.29 -23.04
N LEU A 21 -39.64 22.34 -22.77
CA LEU A 21 -39.79 21.80 -21.43
C LEU A 21 -38.45 21.14 -21.11
N LEU A 22 -37.68 21.73 -20.19
CA LEU A 22 -36.54 21.05 -19.57
C LEU A 22 -37.12 19.82 -18.87
N LEU A 23 -37.19 18.69 -19.57
CA LEU A 23 -37.37 17.40 -18.95
C LEU A 23 -36.22 17.30 -17.95
N GLU A 24 -36.56 17.28 -16.66
CA GLU A 24 -35.67 16.79 -15.60
C GLU A 24 -34.94 15.56 -16.17
N PRO A 25 -33.61 15.46 -16.07
CA PRO A 25 -32.89 14.35 -16.66
C PRO A 25 -33.53 13.07 -16.13
N PHE A 26 -34.01 12.22 -17.05
CA PHE A 26 -34.49 10.89 -16.69
C PHE A 26 -33.42 10.27 -15.79
N ILE A 27 -33.82 9.83 -14.59
CA ILE A 27 -32.94 9.08 -13.70
C ILE A 27 -32.43 7.91 -14.52
N SER A 28 -31.16 7.97 -14.91
CA SER A 28 -30.53 6.94 -15.74
C SER A 28 -29.58 6.19 -14.84
N ILE A 29 -29.92 4.92 -14.57
CA ILE A 29 -29.02 4.00 -13.91
C ILE A 29 -28.15 3.28 -14.97
N PRO A 30 -26.94 2.82 -14.62
CA PRO A 30 -26.12 2.01 -15.50
C PRO A 30 -26.89 0.78 -16.00
N GLN A 31 -26.67 0.43 -17.27
CA GLN A 31 -27.18 -0.82 -17.80
C GLN A 31 -26.50 -1.99 -17.09
N ILE A 32 -27.29 -2.85 -16.45
CA ILE A 32 -26.81 -4.08 -15.83
C ILE A 32 -26.47 -5.07 -16.94
N LEU A 33 -25.27 -5.65 -16.85
CA LEU A 33 -24.79 -6.68 -17.75
C LEU A 33 -24.45 -7.93 -16.95
N VAL A 34 -25.12 -9.04 -17.22
CA VAL A 34 -24.84 -10.34 -16.57
C VAL A 34 -24.49 -11.34 -17.64
N ASP A 35 -23.37 -12.03 -17.45
CA ASP A 35 -22.96 -13.12 -18.33
C ASP A 35 -22.67 -14.39 -17.54
N ILE A 36 -23.03 -15.53 -18.11
CA ILE A 36 -22.80 -16.85 -17.53
C ILE A 36 -22.04 -17.73 -18.53
N ALA A 37 -21.01 -18.42 -18.05
CA ALA A 37 -20.19 -19.30 -18.86
C ALA A 37 -20.75 -20.73 -18.90
N PHE A 38 -21.98 -20.90 -19.41
CA PHE A 38 -22.71 -22.19 -19.38
C PHE A 38 -21.90 -23.35 -19.98
N ALA A 39 -21.28 -23.16 -21.14
CA ALA A 39 -20.60 -24.22 -21.87
C ALA A 39 -19.12 -24.41 -21.45
N SER A 40 -18.59 -23.58 -20.54
CA SER A 40 -17.19 -23.65 -20.11
C SER A 40 -17.02 -24.38 -18.80
N ASP A 41 -15.83 -24.96 -18.61
CA ASP A 41 -15.39 -25.46 -17.32
C ASP A 41 -15.13 -24.32 -16.35
N ALA A 42 -15.25 -24.60 -15.04
CA ALA A 42 -15.12 -23.59 -14.00
C ALA A 42 -13.78 -22.82 -14.09
N MET A 43 -12.65 -23.53 -14.26
CA MET A 43 -11.31 -22.94 -14.33
C MET A 43 -10.83 -22.63 -15.75
N ALA A 44 -11.73 -22.54 -16.74
CA ALA A 44 -11.32 -22.18 -18.10
C ALA A 44 -10.63 -20.80 -18.10
N VAL A 45 -9.46 -20.72 -18.73
CA VAL A 45 -8.67 -19.48 -18.91
C VAL A 45 -9.39 -18.51 -19.85
N THR A 46 -10.12 -19.04 -20.83
CA THR A 46 -10.92 -18.27 -21.80
C THR A 46 -12.37 -18.76 -21.82
N PRO A 47 -13.16 -18.45 -20.77
CA PRO A 47 -14.55 -18.89 -20.70
C PRO A 47 -15.39 -18.26 -21.82
N THR A 48 -16.33 -19.04 -22.35
CA THR A 48 -17.30 -18.59 -23.35
C THR A 48 -18.50 -17.99 -22.64
N TRP A 49 -18.55 -16.67 -22.60
CA TRP A 49 -19.61 -15.90 -21.94
C TRP A 49 -20.88 -15.86 -22.79
N VAL A 50 -22.01 -16.15 -22.15
CA VAL A 50 -23.35 -15.95 -22.73
C VAL A 50 -24.03 -14.82 -21.99
N ASP A 51 -24.47 -13.81 -22.73
CA ASP A 51 -25.19 -12.65 -22.20
C ASP A 51 -26.62 -13.05 -21.79
N VAL A 52 -26.95 -12.81 -20.52
CA VAL A 52 -28.28 -13.02 -19.91
C VAL A 52 -28.86 -11.73 -19.34
N SER A 53 -28.31 -10.58 -19.74
CA SER A 53 -28.64 -9.26 -19.18
C SER A 53 -30.11 -8.89 -19.36
N ALA A 54 -30.76 -9.36 -20.43
CA ALA A 54 -32.18 -9.10 -20.70
C ALA A 54 -33.10 -9.72 -19.64
N ASP A 55 -32.66 -10.79 -18.97
CA ASP A 55 -33.42 -11.46 -17.93
C ASP A 55 -33.07 -10.91 -16.54
N CYS A 56 -31.98 -10.15 -16.39
CA CYS A 56 -31.56 -9.63 -15.09
C CYS A 56 -32.47 -8.50 -14.59
N ARG A 57 -33.07 -8.71 -13.42
CA ARG A 57 -33.96 -7.74 -12.75
C ARG A 57 -33.25 -6.95 -11.65
N ALA A 58 -32.43 -7.64 -10.87
CA ALA A 58 -31.71 -7.06 -9.75
C ALA A 58 -30.44 -7.86 -9.47
N TYR A 59 -29.45 -7.21 -8.88
CA TYR A 59 -28.35 -7.89 -8.24
C TYR A 59 -27.91 -7.17 -6.97
N GLN A 60 -27.24 -7.91 -6.11
CA GLN A 60 -26.47 -7.35 -5.01
C GLN A 60 -25.18 -8.15 -4.83
N PHE A 61 -24.14 -7.51 -4.32
CA PHE A 61 -22.97 -8.22 -3.83
C PHE A 61 -22.36 -7.51 -2.62
N ARG A 62 -21.56 -8.27 -1.87
CA ARG A 62 -20.65 -7.73 -0.86
C ARG A 62 -19.28 -8.39 -0.99
N LYS A 63 -18.20 -7.63 -0.81
CA LYS A 63 -16.83 -8.16 -0.75
C LYS A 63 -15.91 -7.33 0.13
N GLY A 64 -14.79 -7.91 0.54
CA GLY A 64 -13.77 -7.26 1.37
C GLY A 64 -13.97 -7.51 2.86
N ARG A 65 -13.73 -6.48 3.68
CA ARG A 65 -13.79 -6.55 5.15
C ARG A 65 -14.43 -5.31 5.76
N GLN A 66 -14.90 -5.44 6.98
CA GLN A 66 -15.55 -4.34 7.72
C GLN A 66 -14.52 -3.45 8.42
N HIS A 67 -13.50 -4.05 9.03
CA HIS A 67 -12.41 -3.33 9.67
C HIS A 67 -11.05 -3.78 9.15
N GLU A 68 -10.07 -2.90 9.26
CA GLU A 68 -8.72 -3.14 8.76
C GLU A 68 -7.89 -4.21 9.50
N LEU A 69 -8.36 -4.69 10.65
CA LEU A 69 -7.78 -5.84 11.34
C LEU A 69 -8.55 -7.13 11.05
N ASP A 70 -9.71 -7.03 10.41
CA ASP A 70 -10.47 -8.21 10.02
C ASP A 70 -9.81 -8.88 8.81
N ARG A 71 -10.09 -10.17 8.68
CA ARG A 71 -9.70 -10.94 7.50
C ARG A 71 -10.61 -10.58 6.32
N MET A 72 -10.04 -10.56 5.13
CA MET A 72 -10.82 -10.49 3.89
C MET A 72 -11.70 -11.74 3.77
N GLN A 73 -12.99 -11.51 3.53
CA GLN A 73 -13.99 -12.57 3.36
C GLN A 73 -14.23 -12.85 1.87
N SER A 74 -14.65 -14.07 1.55
CA SER A 74 -15.14 -14.42 0.21
C SER A 74 -16.31 -13.51 -0.14
N GLY A 75 -16.21 -12.84 -1.28
CA GLY A 75 -17.30 -12.04 -1.84
C GLY A 75 -18.50 -12.91 -2.17
N GLN A 76 -19.70 -12.36 -1.97
CA GLN A 76 -20.97 -13.05 -2.22
C GLN A 76 -21.86 -12.16 -3.09
N ALA A 77 -22.42 -12.73 -4.14
CA ALA A 77 -23.36 -12.09 -5.03
C ALA A 77 -24.70 -12.83 -5.05
N THR A 78 -25.76 -12.09 -5.31
CA THR A 78 -27.11 -12.61 -5.56
C THR A 78 -27.67 -11.90 -6.78
N ILE A 79 -28.09 -12.65 -7.79
CA ILE A 79 -28.69 -12.14 -9.02
C ILE A 79 -30.11 -12.67 -9.13
N VAL A 80 -31.05 -11.83 -9.55
CA VAL A 80 -32.45 -12.20 -9.81
C VAL A 80 -32.70 -12.15 -11.31
N LEU A 81 -33.00 -13.31 -11.90
CA LEU A 81 -33.28 -13.48 -13.32
C LEU A 81 -34.78 -13.77 -13.56
N ASP A 82 -35.39 -13.15 -14.56
CA ASP A 82 -36.67 -13.59 -15.10
C ASP A 82 -36.54 -15.03 -15.61
N ASN A 83 -37.50 -15.88 -15.26
CA ASN A 83 -37.51 -17.26 -15.75
C ASN A 83 -38.86 -17.62 -16.37
N SER A 84 -39.56 -16.63 -16.95
CA SER A 84 -40.86 -16.82 -17.58
C SER A 84 -40.79 -17.73 -18.81
N ALA A 85 -39.65 -17.73 -19.51
CA ALA A 85 -39.36 -18.63 -20.63
C ALA A 85 -38.90 -20.04 -20.19
N GLY A 86 -38.57 -20.22 -18.90
CA GLY A 86 -38.07 -21.49 -18.37
C GLY A 86 -36.64 -21.86 -18.77
N ASN A 87 -35.81 -20.89 -19.15
CA ASN A 87 -34.43 -21.11 -19.61
C ASN A 87 -33.48 -21.54 -18.50
N TYR A 88 -33.77 -21.21 -17.24
CA TYR A 88 -32.92 -21.47 -16.09
C TYR A 88 -33.37 -22.67 -15.24
N TRP A 89 -34.09 -23.61 -15.84
CA TRP A 89 -34.49 -24.85 -15.18
C TRP A 89 -33.52 -25.99 -15.52
N PRO A 90 -32.83 -26.59 -14.53
CA PRO A 90 -31.85 -27.65 -14.77
C PRO A 90 -32.38 -28.85 -15.56
N ASP A 91 -33.63 -29.25 -15.31
CA ASP A 91 -34.24 -30.42 -15.93
C ASP A 91 -35.14 -30.09 -17.14
N ASN A 92 -35.24 -28.82 -17.54
CA ASN A 92 -36.05 -28.43 -18.69
C ASN A 92 -35.26 -28.64 -19.98
N ALA A 93 -35.42 -29.80 -20.61
CA ALA A 93 -34.78 -30.12 -21.89
C ALA A 93 -35.14 -29.15 -23.04
N GLY A 94 -36.22 -28.37 -22.91
CA GLY A 94 -36.60 -27.32 -23.86
C GLY A 94 -36.01 -25.93 -23.56
N GLY A 95 -35.35 -25.74 -22.42
CA GLY A 95 -34.74 -24.48 -22.02
C GLY A 95 -33.44 -24.20 -22.80
N THR A 96 -33.20 -22.94 -23.15
CA THR A 96 -32.05 -22.55 -23.98
C THR A 96 -30.70 -22.98 -23.42
N TYR A 97 -30.55 -23.03 -22.10
CA TYR A 97 -29.27 -23.30 -21.43
C TYR A 97 -29.12 -24.74 -20.94
N TYR A 98 -30.07 -25.63 -21.22
CA TYR A 98 -29.98 -27.06 -20.89
C TYR A 98 -28.84 -27.74 -21.67
N PRO A 99 -28.06 -28.67 -21.06
CA PRO A 99 -28.12 -29.17 -19.69
C PRO A 99 -27.21 -28.41 -18.70
N ASN A 100 -26.79 -27.20 -19.06
CA ASN A 100 -25.67 -26.50 -18.41
C ASN A 100 -26.08 -25.57 -17.26
N VAL A 101 -27.34 -25.60 -16.83
CA VAL A 101 -27.82 -24.90 -15.63
C VAL A 101 -27.42 -25.71 -14.39
N ILE A 102 -26.14 -25.64 -14.03
CA ILE A 102 -25.53 -26.37 -12.92
C ILE A 102 -24.68 -25.43 -12.05
N ALA A 103 -24.42 -25.83 -10.82
CA ALA A 103 -23.49 -25.11 -9.94
C ALA A 103 -22.04 -25.19 -10.45
N GLY A 104 -21.18 -24.28 -9.97
CA GLY A 104 -19.76 -24.19 -10.32
C GLY A 104 -19.46 -23.48 -11.64
N LYS A 105 -20.47 -23.07 -12.42
CA LYS A 105 -20.25 -22.24 -13.62
C LYS A 105 -19.80 -20.84 -13.24
N LYS A 106 -18.87 -20.27 -14.02
CA LYS A 106 -18.45 -18.88 -13.87
C LYS A 106 -19.62 -17.95 -14.24
N ILE A 107 -19.80 -16.90 -13.43
CA ILE A 107 -20.75 -15.81 -13.64
C ILE A 107 -20.03 -14.49 -13.43
N ARG A 108 -20.40 -13.47 -14.19
CA ARG A 108 -19.93 -12.11 -13.98
C ARG A 108 -21.05 -11.08 -14.05
N ILE A 109 -20.87 -10.03 -13.27
CA ILE A 109 -21.70 -8.83 -13.24
C ILE A 109 -20.85 -7.67 -13.74
N ARG A 110 -21.39 -6.90 -14.66
CA ARG A 110 -20.81 -5.68 -15.20
C ARG A 110 -21.88 -4.59 -15.25
N ALA A 111 -21.46 -3.34 -15.27
CA ALA A 111 -22.34 -2.19 -15.37
C ALA A 111 -21.86 -1.27 -16.48
N LYS A 112 -22.75 -0.82 -17.36
CA LYS A 112 -22.39 0.09 -18.45
C LYS A 112 -22.98 1.48 -18.20
N SER A 113 -22.12 2.48 -18.09
CA SER A 113 -22.47 3.90 -17.88
C SER A 113 -21.63 4.79 -18.77
N GLY A 114 -22.23 5.81 -19.39
CA GLY A 114 -21.51 6.75 -20.26
C GLY A 114 -20.76 6.09 -21.43
N GLY A 115 -21.21 4.92 -21.89
CA GLY A 115 -20.53 4.11 -22.91
C GLY A 115 -19.37 3.24 -22.41
N VAL A 116 -18.93 3.41 -21.16
CA VAL A 116 -17.88 2.61 -20.51
C VAL A 116 -18.50 1.42 -19.78
N THR A 117 -17.86 0.25 -19.86
CA THR A 117 -18.28 -0.96 -19.14
C THR A 117 -17.34 -1.22 -17.98
N TYR A 118 -17.91 -1.32 -16.79
CA TYR A 118 -17.20 -1.53 -15.53
C TYR A 118 -17.47 -2.95 -15.02
N PRO A 119 -16.42 -3.73 -14.68
CA PRO A 119 -16.62 -4.97 -13.96
C PRO A 119 -17.11 -4.68 -12.54
N ARG A 120 -17.98 -5.54 -12.00
CA ARG A 120 -18.53 -5.42 -10.64
C ARG A 120 -18.29 -6.66 -9.79
N PHE A 121 -18.39 -7.84 -10.39
CA PHE A 121 -18.20 -9.10 -9.68
C PHE A 121 -17.89 -10.22 -10.67
N VAL A 122 -16.97 -11.11 -10.31
CA VAL A 122 -16.74 -12.38 -11.00
C VAL A 122 -16.63 -13.48 -9.96
N GLY A 123 -17.33 -14.58 -10.19
CA GLY A 123 -17.36 -15.70 -9.25
C GLY A 123 -17.93 -16.97 -9.85
N PHE A 124 -18.25 -17.90 -8.97
CA PHE A 124 -18.78 -19.23 -9.29
C PHE A 124 -20.19 -19.36 -8.71
N ILE A 125 -21.11 -19.88 -9.51
CA ILE A 125 -22.49 -20.09 -9.08
C ILE A 125 -22.53 -21.18 -8.01
N ASP A 126 -23.04 -20.86 -6.82
CA ASP A 126 -23.24 -21.83 -5.74
C ASP A 126 -24.58 -22.53 -5.90
N GLU A 127 -25.65 -21.73 -6.08
CA GLU A 127 -27.02 -22.21 -6.05
C GLU A 127 -27.89 -21.57 -7.13
N TRP A 128 -28.79 -22.38 -7.69
CA TRP A 128 -29.91 -21.95 -8.53
C TRP A 128 -31.18 -22.15 -7.70
N LEU A 129 -31.81 -21.05 -7.27
CA LEU A 129 -32.95 -21.02 -6.36
C LEU A 129 -34.21 -20.53 -7.11
N PRO A 130 -35.08 -21.44 -7.58
CA PRO A 130 -36.29 -21.05 -8.25
C PRO A 130 -37.31 -20.44 -7.29
N GLN A 131 -37.96 -19.36 -7.72
CA GLN A 131 -38.93 -18.60 -6.93
C GLN A 131 -40.10 -18.12 -7.81
N TRP A 132 -41.16 -17.60 -7.18
CA TRP A 132 -42.35 -17.09 -7.87
C TRP A 132 -42.85 -15.80 -7.23
N LEU A 133 -43.27 -14.83 -8.04
CA LEU A 133 -43.88 -13.59 -7.54
C LEU A 133 -45.14 -13.86 -6.73
N SER A 134 -45.92 -14.89 -7.10
CA SER A 134 -47.04 -15.38 -6.32
C SER A 134 -46.75 -16.80 -5.80
N PRO A 135 -46.35 -16.94 -4.51
CA PRO A 135 -45.99 -18.24 -3.94
C PRO A 135 -47.17 -19.22 -3.84
N ARG A 136 -48.42 -18.75 -4.00
CA ARG A 136 -49.62 -19.61 -3.96
C ARG A 136 -50.06 -20.12 -5.33
N THR A 137 -49.74 -19.39 -6.41
CA THR A 137 -50.25 -19.71 -7.76
C THR A 137 -49.15 -20.14 -8.74
N GLY A 138 -47.87 -20.09 -8.35
CA GLY A 138 -46.77 -20.44 -9.24
C GLY A 138 -46.63 -19.50 -10.45
N GLN A 139 -47.16 -18.28 -10.35
CA GLN A 139 -47.13 -17.29 -11.42
C GLN A 139 -45.92 -16.35 -11.28
N GLY A 140 -45.40 -15.92 -12.42
CA GLY A 140 -44.21 -15.07 -12.51
C GLY A 140 -42.97 -15.77 -11.97
N PRO A 141 -42.54 -16.90 -12.56
CA PRO A 141 -41.34 -17.59 -12.13
C PRO A 141 -40.10 -16.72 -12.35
N TYR A 142 -39.24 -16.68 -11.36
CA TYR A 142 -37.92 -16.07 -11.45
C TYR A 142 -36.88 -16.99 -10.81
N MET A 143 -35.62 -16.77 -11.13
CA MET A 143 -34.50 -17.55 -10.64
C MET A 143 -33.59 -16.65 -9.83
N VAL A 144 -33.34 -17.02 -8.58
CA VAL A 144 -32.32 -16.39 -7.75
C VAL A 144 -31.04 -17.22 -7.87
N VAL A 145 -29.95 -16.58 -8.29
CA VAL A 145 -28.65 -17.21 -8.45
C VAL A 145 -27.72 -16.63 -7.39
N THR A 146 -27.14 -17.48 -6.55
CA THR A 146 -26.08 -17.06 -5.63
C THR A 146 -24.72 -17.45 -6.18
N ALA A 147 -23.71 -16.63 -5.91
CA ALA A 147 -22.36 -16.89 -6.34
C ALA A 147 -21.33 -16.39 -5.32
N THR A 148 -20.21 -17.10 -5.22
CA THR A 148 -19.05 -16.74 -4.41
C THR A 148 -17.84 -16.43 -5.29
N ASP A 149 -16.98 -15.53 -4.83
CA ASP A 149 -15.76 -15.17 -5.56
C ASP A 149 -14.66 -16.26 -5.45
N GLY A 150 -13.50 -15.98 -6.06
CA GLY A 150 -12.36 -16.88 -6.06
C GLY A 150 -11.81 -17.30 -4.70
N LEU A 151 -12.02 -16.51 -3.63
CA LEU A 151 -11.52 -16.88 -2.29
C LEU A 151 -12.21 -18.12 -1.75
N GLU A 152 -13.47 -18.34 -2.11
CA GLU A 152 -14.19 -19.55 -1.72
C GLU A 152 -13.67 -20.79 -2.44
N HIS A 153 -13.27 -20.65 -3.71
CA HIS A 153 -12.59 -21.74 -4.43
C HIS A 153 -11.29 -22.13 -3.71
N LEU A 154 -10.48 -21.15 -3.30
CA LEU A 154 -9.24 -21.38 -2.56
C LEU A 154 -9.47 -21.94 -1.15
N ALA A 155 -10.64 -21.70 -0.54
CA ALA A 155 -11.02 -22.27 0.74
C ALA A 155 -11.27 -23.79 0.65
N ASN A 156 -11.66 -24.26 -0.53
CA ASN A 156 -12.01 -25.65 -0.80
C ASN A 156 -10.87 -26.45 -1.47
N THR A 157 -9.70 -25.84 -1.66
CA THR A 157 -8.48 -26.48 -2.19
C THR A 157 -7.43 -26.62 -1.09
N ILE A 158 -6.87 -27.82 -0.94
CA ILE A 158 -5.84 -28.13 0.08
C ILE A 158 -4.43 -28.00 -0.50
N ILE A 159 -3.49 -27.54 0.33
CA ILE A 159 -2.07 -27.45 -0.02
C ILE A 159 -1.44 -28.85 0.00
N SER A 160 -0.66 -29.17 -1.04
CA SER A 160 0.17 -30.38 -1.13
C SER A 160 1.67 -30.09 -1.32
N SER A 161 2.10 -28.86 -1.03
CA SER A 161 3.50 -28.42 -1.14
C SER A 161 4.46 -29.21 -0.23
N ALA A 162 5.57 -29.65 -0.80
CA ALA A 162 6.67 -30.31 -0.08
C ALA A 162 7.48 -29.34 0.79
N GLY A 163 7.23 -28.03 0.67
CA GLY A 163 7.90 -26.97 1.39
C GLY A 163 8.13 -25.76 0.48
N GLU A 164 8.31 -24.61 1.11
CA GLU A 164 8.50 -23.34 0.42
C GLU A 164 9.84 -22.72 0.81
N ALA A 165 10.46 -21.99 -0.12
CA ALA A 165 11.72 -21.31 0.13
C ALA A 165 11.53 -20.07 1.02
N ALA A 166 12.65 -19.52 1.51
CA ALA A 166 12.65 -18.16 2.04
C ALA A 166 12.48 -17.18 0.87
N GLU A 167 11.40 -16.42 0.86
CA GLU A 167 10.96 -15.66 -0.31
C GLU A 167 10.05 -14.49 0.08
N LEU A 168 9.79 -13.57 -0.85
CA LEU A 168 8.85 -12.48 -0.62
C LEU A 168 7.42 -13.00 -0.44
N SER A 169 6.63 -12.31 0.38
CA SER A 169 5.21 -12.63 0.58
C SER A 169 4.43 -12.73 -0.73
N SER A 170 4.67 -11.83 -1.70
CA SER A 170 4.05 -11.89 -3.02
C SER A 170 4.45 -13.14 -3.83
N THR A 171 5.69 -13.61 -3.68
CA THR A 171 6.15 -14.86 -4.30
C THR A 171 5.41 -16.05 -3.69
N ARG A 172 5.30 -16.09 -2.35
CA ARG A 172 4.52 -17.13 -1.66
C ARG A 172 3.05 -17.13 -2.11
N VAL A 173 2.44 -15.96 -2.26
CA VAL A 173 1.08 -15.85 -2.80
C VAL A 173 1.00 -16.46 -4.20
N SER A 174 1.94 -16.14 -5.10
CA SER A 174 1.98 -16.72 -6.44
C SER A 174 2.11 -18.24 -6.42
N ASN A 175 3.03 -18.79 -5.64
CA ASN A 175 3.24 -20.25 -5.54
C ASN A 175 1.95 -20.98 -5.09
N MET A 176 1.24 -20.41 -4.11
CA MET A 176 -0.02 -20.99 -3.62
C MET A 176 -1.17 -20.87 -4.63
N LEU A 177 -1.16 -19.84 -5.46
CA LEU A 177 -2.10 -19.73 -6.57
C LEU A 177 -1.76 -20.70 -7.70
N ASP A 178 -0.48 -21.00 -7.94
CA ASP A 178 -0.04 -22.04 -8.88
C ASP A 178 -0.49 -23.44 -8.40
N GLU A 179 -0.34 -23.73 -7.10
CA GLU A 179 -0.84 -24.96 -6.47
C GLU A 179 -2.37 -25.11 -6.65
N ALA A 180 -3.10 -23.99 -6.54
CA ALA A 180 -4.55 -23.96 -6.80
C ALA A 180 -4.92 -24.08 -8.29
N SER A 181 -3.94 -24.12 -9.20
CA SER A 181 -4.15 -23.96 -10.65
C SER A 181 -4.92 -22.69 -11.02
N TRP A 182 -4.81 -21.64 -10.21
CA TRP A 182 -5.41 -20.34 -10.50
C TRP A 182 -4.73 -19.72 -11.71
N PRO A 183 -5.43 -19.22 -12.74
CA PRO A 183 -4.78 -18.73 -13.96
C PRO A 183 -3.83 -17.56 -13.68
N ALA A 184 -2.65 -17.56 -14.29
CA ALA A 184 -1.68 -16.46 -14.13
C ALA A 184 -2.18 -15.12 -14.72
N ALA A 185 -3.07 -15.19 -15.71
CA ALA A 185 -3.72 -14.01 -16.29
C ALA A 185 -4.77 -13.38 -15.36
N ASP A 186 -5.24 -14.12 -14.35
CA ASP A 186 -6.28 -13.69 -13.40
C ASP A 186 -5.64 -13.30 -12.05
N ARG A 187 -4.45 -12.66 -12.10
CA ARG A 187 -3.65 -12.26 -10.91
C ARG A 187 -3.09 -10.84 -11.08
N ASP A 188 -3.30 -9.99 -10.07
CA ASP A 188 -2.61 -8.70 -9.92
C ASP A 188 -1.85 -8.65 -8.58
N LEU A 189 -0.63 -9.19 -8.56
CA LEU A 189 0.18 -9.28 -7.34
C LEU A 189 1.25 -8.20 -7.34
N LYS A 190 1.13 -7.20 -6.45
CA LYS A 190 2.20 -6.22 -6.21
C LYS A 190 3.31 -6.86 -5.37
N ALA A 191 4.53 -6.32 -5.49
CA ALA A 191 5.68 -6.83 -4.75
C ALA A 191 5.47 -6.72 -3.23
N GLY A 192 5.76 -7.82 -2.53
CA GLY A 192 5.76 -7.90 -1.07
C GLY A 192 6.83 -7.02 -0.42
N ALA A 193 6.61 -6.59 0.83
CA ALA A 193 7.62 -5.91 1.65
C ALA A 193 8.29 -6.83 2.68
N GLU A 194 7.62 -7.92 3.09
CA GLU A 194 8.18 -8.90 4.02
C GLU A 194 8.77 -10.12 3.30
N THR A 195 9.91 -10.59 3.81
CA THR A 195 10.47 -11.91 3.46
C THR A 195 9.94 -12.96 4.44
N LEU A 196 9.27 -13.98 3.92
CA LEU A 196 8.76 -15.10 4.68
C LEU A 196 9.84 -16.19 4.86
N ALA A 197 9.77 -16.89 5.99
CA ALA A 197 10.66 -18.00 6.29
C ALA A 197 10.42 -19.18 5.33
N ALA A 198 11.49 -19.94 5.09
CA ALA A 198 11.36 -21.26 4.49
C ALA A 198 10.50 -22.17 5.40
N THR A 199 9.67 -23.00 4.79
CA THR A 199 8.82 -23.95 5.52
C THR A 199 9.13 -25.37 5.07
N GLY A 200 8.94 -26.34 5.98
CA GLY A 200 8.80 -27.73 5.59
C GLY A 200 7.48 -27.98 4.85
N ALA A 201 7.18 -29.25 4.58
CA ALA A 201 5.93 -29.65 3.93
C ALA A 201 4.71 -29.06 4.65
N ILE A 202 3.83 -28.43 3.87
CA ILE A 202 2.56 -27.88 4.35
C ILE A 202 1.49 -28.84 3.88
N SER A 203 0.73 -29.44 4.80
CA SER A 203 -0.32 -30.39 4.47
C SER A 203 -1.58 -30.12 5.31
N ASN A 204 -2.74 -30.48 4.77
CA ASN A 204 -4.05 -30.35 5.42
C ASN A 204 -4.43 -28.92 5.84
N LEU A 205 -3.86 -27.91 5.16
CA LEU A 205 -4.26 -26.52 5.27
C LEU A 205 -4.88 -26.11 3.94
N ASN A 206 -6.03 -25.44 3.96
CA ASN A 206 -6.60 -24.89 2.73
C ASN A 206 -5.77 -23.69 2.26
N ILE A 207 -5.77 -23.46 0.95
CA ILE A 207 -4.94 -22.43 0.32
C ILE A 207 -5.34 -21.04 0.82
N ARG A 208 -6.65 -20.77 0.96
CA ARG A 208 -7.14 -19.47 1.47
C ARG A 208 -6.57 -19.14 2.85
N ASP A 209 -6.58 -20.07 3.80
CA ASP A 209 -6.14 -19.82 5.18
C ASP A 209 -4.63 -19.61 5.24
N HIS A 210 -3.85 -20.29 4.39
CA HIS A 210 -2.42 -20.01 4.27
C HIS A 210 -2.16 -18.63 3.66
N LEU A 211 -2.87 -18.28 2.60
CA LEU A 211 -2.80 -16.97 1.96
C LEU A 211 -3.23 -15.84 2.91
N GLN A 212 -4.27 -16.06 3.73
CA GLN A 212 -4.65 -15.15 4.82
C GLN A 212 -3.52 -15.01 5.83
N LYS A 213 -2.82 -16.11 6.17
CA LYS A 213 -1.66 -16.05 7.08
C LYS A 213 -0.47 -15.30 6.46
N VAL A 214 -0.25 -15.41 5.15
CA VAL A 214 0.72 -14.58 4.42
C VAL A 214 0.35 -13.10 4.53
N SER A 215 -0.92 -12.75 4.27
CA SER A 215 -1.43 -11.39 4.40
C SER A 215 -1.28 -10.84 5.84
N GLU A 216 -1.58 -11.65 6.85
CA GLU A 216 -1.38 -11.31 8.28
C GLU A 216 0.10 -11.06 8.60
N SER A 217 1.01 -11.86 8.05
CA SER A 217 2.46 -11.73 8.28
C SER A 217 3.05 -10.51 7.56
N GLU A 218 2.43 -10.07 6.47
CA GLU A 218 2.77 -8.85 5.74
C GLU A 218 2.17 -7.58 6.37
N LEU A 219 1.06 -7.72 7.10
CA LEU A 219 0.04 -6.66 7.28
C LEU A 219 -0.40 -6.07 5.93
N GLY A 220 -0.46 -6.92 4.91
CA GLY A 220 -0.93 -6.61 3.57
C GLY A 220 -2.40 -6.95 3.39
N VAL A 221 -2.88 -6.83 2.15
CA VAL A 221 -4.26 -7.07 1.78
C VAL A 221 -4.34 -7.96 0.54
N LEU A 222 -5.07 -9.07 0.67
CA LEU A 222 -5.35 -10.03 -0.39
C LEU A 222 -6.87 -10.11 -0.63
N PHE A 223 -7.32 -9.89 -1.85
CA PHE A 223 -8.74 -9.86 -2.21
C PHE A 223 -8.96 -10.21 -3.68
N VAL A 224 -10.19 -10.50 -4.08
CA VAL A 224 -10.58 -10.63 -5.49
C VAL A 224 -11.10 -9.28 -5.98
N ALA A 225 -10.49 -8.69 -7.01
CA ALA A 225 -10.91 -7.42 -7.59
C ALA A 225 -12.23 -7.55 -8.38
N PHE A 226 -12.84 -6.41 -8.76
CA PHE A 226 -14.11 -6.42 -9.49
C PHE A 226 -14.11 -7.23 -10.80
N ASP A 227 -12.96 -7.30 -11.48
CA ASP A 227 -12.74 -8.07 -12.71
C ASP A 227 -12.47 -9.56 -12.47
N GLY A 228 -12.37 -9.98 -11.21
CA GLY A 228 -12.13 -11.37 -10.82
C GLY A 228 -10.66 -11.71 -10.55
N ASP A 229 -9.74 -10.76 -10.74
CA ASP A 229 -8.32 -11.01 -10.52
C ASP A 229 -8.03 -11.19 -9.03
N MET A 230 -7.17 -12.16 -8.70
CA MET A 230 -6.62 -12.27 -7.36
C MET A 230 -5.60 -11.16 -7.15
N THR A 231 -5.88 -10.23 -6.26
CA THR A 231 -5.07 -9.04 -6.01
C THR A 231 -4.36 -9.10 -4.67
N PHE A 232 -3.05 -8.83 -4.67
CA PHE A 232 -2.25 -8.73 -3.45
C PHE A 232 -1.53 -7.39 -3.37
N HIS A 233 -1.76 -6.67 -2.28
CA HIS A 233 -1.08 -5.43 -1.94
C HIS A 233 -0.30 -5.63 -0.64
N ALA A 234 1.01 -5.36 -0.68
CA ALA A 234 1.83 -5.25 0.51
C ALA A 234 1.37 -4.06 1.37
N ARG A 235 1.77 -4.03 2.64
CA ARG A 235 1.50 -2.87 3.52
C ARG A 235 1.99 -1.56 2.87
N SER A 236 3.19 -1.58 2.30
CA SER A 236 3.82 -0.43 1.65
C SER A 236 3.17 -0.06 0.31
N THR A 237 2.48 -0.98 -0.36
CA THR A 237 1.81 -0.71 -1.65
C THR A 237 0.80 0.42 -1.52
N ARG A 238 0.01 0.45 -0.44
CA ARG A 238 -0.99 1.48 -0.19
C ARG A 238 -0.38 2.85 0.16
N SER A 239 0.92 2.93 0.42
CA SER A 239 1.65 4.18 0.62
C SER A 239 2.37 4.67 -0.63
N ASN A 240 2.28 3.95 -1.75
CA ASN A 240 2.94 4.27 -3.01
C ASN A 240 1.92 4.52 -4.13
N SER A 241 2.36 5.25 -5.16
CA SER A 241 1.57 5.47 -6.37
C SER A 241 1.08 4.16 -7.00
N PRO A 242 -0.18 4.07 -7.45
CA PRO A 242 -1.19 5.13 -7.51
C PRO A 242 -2.06 5.29 -6.24
N TYR A 243 -1.80 4.52 -5.19
CA TYR A 243 -2.64 4.48 -3.97
C TYR A 243 -2.28 5.56 -2.94
N ASP A 244 -1.21 6.31 -3.20
CA ASP A 244 -0.73 7.42 -2.38
C ASP A 244 -1.53 8.72 -2.54
N THR A 245 -2.48 8.77 -3.48
CA THR A 245 -3.27 9.96 -3.82
C THR A 245 -4.76 9.67 -3.72
N SER A 246 -5.52 10.58 -3.10
CA SER A 246 -6.98 10.49 -3.06
C SER A 246 -7.59 10.67 -4.45
N LEU A 247 -8.55 9.79 -4.80
CA LEU A 247 -9.16 9.77 -6.13
C LEU A 247 -10.35 10.73 -6.27
N ALA A 248 -11.02 11.05 -5.16
CA ALA A 248 -12.12 12.00 -5.08
C ALA A 248 -12.38 12.45 -3.64
N THR A 249 -12.97 13.63 -3.51
CA THR A 249 -13.44 14.19 -2.24
C THR A 249 -14.95 14.09 -2.16
N PHE A 250 -15.44 13.46 -1.09
CA PHE A 250 -16.86 13.38 -0.74
C PHE A 250 -17.14 14.30 0.43
N GLY A 251 -18.14 15.18 0.30
CA GLY A 251 -18.43 16.19 1.31
C GLY A 251 -19.65 17.04 0.96
N ASP A 252 -19.79 18.16 1.67
CA ASP A 252 -20.99 19.00 1.67
C ASP A 252 -20.86 20.24 0.75
N ASP A 253 -19.64 20.52 0.25
CA ASP A 253 -19.37 21.71 -0.57
C ASP A 253 -19.78 21.53 -2.05
N PRO A 254 -20.08 22.62 -2.79
CA PRO A 254 -20.57 22.56 -4.17
C PRO A 254 -19.66 21.89 -5.22
N ALA A 255 -18.37 21.71 -4.92
CA ALA A 255 -17.41 21.06 -5.82
C ALA A 255 -17.08 19.62 -5.41
N GLU A 256 -17.73 19.11 -4.37
CA GLU A 256 -17.46 17.81 -3.76
C GLU A 256 -18.53 16.79 -4.14
N MET A 257 -18.19 15.52 -4.03
CA MET A 257 -19.10 14.43 -4.35
C MET A 257 -20.09 14.22 -3.19
N HIS A 258 -21.38 14.37 -3.47
CA HIS A 258 -22.41 14.15 -2.47
C HIS A 258 -22.51 12.69 -2.02
N TYR A 259 -22.90 12.50 -0.77
CA TYR A 259 -23.14 11.21 -0.14
C TYR A 259 -24.49 11.20 0.59
N VAL A 260 -24.99 10.01 0.91
CA VAL A 260 -26.25 9.84 1.66
C VAL A 260 -25.99 9.84 3.16
N SER A 261 -24.97 9.08 3.59
CA SER A 261 -24.55 9.09 4.99
C SER A 261 -23.07 8.81 5.15
N LEU A 262 -22.48 9.46 6.17
CA LEU A 262 -21.18 9.14 6.74
C LEU A 262 -21.39 8.49 8.11
N ASN A 263 -20.56 7.53 8.46
CA ASN A 263 -20.60 6.84 9.76
C ASN A 263 -19.30 7.05 10.55
N PRO A 264 -19.04 8.28 11.05
CA PRO A 264 -17.90 8.56 11.89
C PRO A 264 -18.13 8.02 13.31
N VAL A 265 -17.11 7.36 13.88
CA VAL A 265 -17.20 6.70 15.19
C VAL A 265 -15.96 7.00 16.04
N ILE A 266 -16.18 7.27 17.32
CA ILE A 266 -15.16 7.23 18.37
C ILE A 266 -15.48 6.04 19.26
N ASP A 267 -14.60 5.04 19.27
CA ASP A 267 -14.80 3.84 20.05
C ASP A 267 -13.47 3.20 20.50
N ARG A 268 -13.61 2.16 21.33
CA ARG A 268 -12.51 1.32 21.82
C ARG A 268 -12.32 0.02 21.02
N THR A 269 -13.02 -0.16 19.90
CA THR A 269 -13.07 -1.43 19.16
C THR A 269 -11.68 -1.79 18.62
N LEU A 270 -10.96 -0.79 18.11
CA LEU A 270 -9.58 -0.92 17.62
C LEU A 270 -8.58 -0.25 18.57
N LEU A 271 -8.83 -0.25 19.89
CA LEU A 271 -7.86 0.25 20.87
C LEU A 271 -6.91 -0.88 21.27
N TYR A 272 -5.64 -0.77 20.86
CA TYR A 272 -4.55 -1.66 21.26
C TYR A 272 -3.32 -0.84 21.60
N ASN A 273 -2.87 -0.94 22.85
CA ASN A 273 -1.72 -0.20 23.39
C ASN A 273 -0.63 -1.13 23.94
N GLU A 274 -0.79 -2.42 23.68
CA GLU A 274 0.25 -3.43 23.71
C GLU A 274 0.01 -4.35 22.51
N VAL A 275 1.06 -4.68 21.79
CA VAL A 275 1.01 -5.65 20.70
C VAL A 275 2.05 -6.72 20.99
N ARG A 276 1.66 -7.99 20.84
CA ARG A 276 2.53 -9.16 21.01
C ARG A 276 2.42 -10.07 19.80
N LEU A 277 3.50 -10.22 19.06
CA LEU A 277 3.53 -11.03 17.84
C LEU A 277 4.65 -12.06 17.91
N THR A 278 4.36 -13.27 17.42
CA THR A 278 5.34 -14.37 17.41
C THR A 278 5.32 -15.06 16.05
N ARG A 279 6.47 -15.07 15.36
CA ARG A 279 6.64 -15.90 14.16
C ARG A 279 6.87 -17.36 14.50
N THR A 280 6.61 -18.23 13.54
CA THR A 280 6.89 -19.66 13.66
C THR A 280 8.39 -19.90 13.91
N GLY A 281 8.71 -20.58 15.01
CA GLY A 281 10.11 -20.87 15.40
C GLY A 281 10.93 -19.67 15.89
N GLY A 282 10.30 -18.53 16.18
CA GLY A 282 10.94 -17.33 16.72
C GLY A 282 10.54 -17.01 18.16
N ALA A 283 11.12 -15.95 18.72
CA ALA A 283 10.75 -15.42 20.03
C ALA A 283 9.56 -14.45 19.95
N GLU A 284 8.76 -14.36 21.03
CA GLU A 284 7.69 -13.35 21.14
C GLU A 284 8.31 -11.94 21.11
N GLN A 285 7.82 -11.11 20.19
CA GLN A 285 8.14 -9.68 20.12
C GLN A 285 6.99 -8.87 20.70
N SER A 286 7.30 -7.71 21.26
CA SER A 286 6.28 -6.84 21.84
C SER A 286 6.61 -5.37 21.69
N ALA A 287 5.58 -4.56 21.47
CA ALA A 287 5.63 -3.11 21.60
C ALA A 287 4.49 -2.63 22.51
N GLU A 288 4.68 -1.50 23.19
CA GLU A 288 3.67 -0.92 24.08
C GLU A 288 3.74 0.60 24.15
N ASP A 289 2.60 1.23 24.48
CA ASP A 289 2.53 2.67 24.75
C ASP A 289 2.02 2.90 26.19
N THR A 290 2.94 3.26 27.09
CA THR A 290 2.66 3.41 28.54
C THR A 290 1.73 4.60 28.85
N THR A 291 1.75 5.64 28.01
CA THR A 291 0.85 6.81 28.15
C THR A 291 -0.60 6.42 27.83
N SER A 292 -0.80 5.68 26.73
CA SER A 292 -2.07 5.13 26.34
C SER A 292 -2.58 4.11 27.36
N GLN A 293 -1.71 3.23 27.88
CA GLN A 293 -2.09 2.29 28.94
C GLN A 293 -2.55 3.00 30.21
N SER A 294 -1.87 4.09 30.60
CA SER A 294 -2.27 4.90 31.75
C SER A 294 -3.62 5.58 31.54
N THR A 295 -3.92 5.98 30.30
CA THR A 295 -5.15 6.69 29.94
C THR A 295 -6.36 5.77 29.75
N TYR A 296 -6.19 4.65 29.04
CA TYR A 296 -7.28 3.79 28.57
C TYR A 296 -7.26 2.37 29.18
N GLY A 297 -6.26 2.06 30.00
CA GLY A 297 -6.00 0.71 30.50
C GLY A 297 -5.35 -0.20 29.46
N LYS A 298 -4.73 -1.29 29.92
CA LYS A 298 -4.00 -2.22 29.07
C LYS A 298 -4.92 -2.99 28.13
N ARG A 299 -4.61 -2.96 26.84
CA ARG A 299 -5.33 -3.64 25.75
C ARG A 299 -4.34 -4.26 24.79
N THR A 300 -4.32 -5.59 24.76
CA THR A 300 -3.31 -6.36 24.01
C THR A 300 -3.86 -6.89 22.70
N TYR A 301 -3.22 -6.57 21.57
CA TYR A 301 -3.36 -7.32 20.32
C TYR A 301 -2.34 -8.47 20.30
N ARG A 302 -2.75 -9.65 19.84
CA ARG A 302 -1.93 -10.87 19.88
C ARG A 302 -1.98 -11.59 18.53
N GLY A 303 -0.83 -12.01 18.03
CA GLY A 303 -0.71 -12.80 16.81
C GLY A 303 0.39 -13.85 16.94
N THR A 304 0.14 -15.07 16.50
CA THR A 304 1.10 -16.16 16.58
C THR A 304 1.21 -16.90 15.24
N ALA A 305 2.28 -17.69 15.11
CA ALA A 305 2.58 -18.47 13.92
C ALA A 305 2.65 -17.60 12.66
N LEU A 306 3.16 -16.37 12.78
CA LEU A 306 3.47 -15.53 11.63
C LEU A 306 4.59 -16.16 10.79
N LEU A 307 4.61 -15.84 9.50
CA LEU A 307 5.49 -16.44 8.52
C LEU A 307 6.76 -15.61 8.28
N ASN A 308 6.94 -14.46 8.93
CA ASN A 308 8.12 -13.61 8.76
C ASN A 308 9.42 -14.40 9.01
N SER A 309 10.48 -14.06 8.27
CA SER A 309 11.78 -14.73 8.34
C SER A 309 12.60 -14.40 9.60
N THR A 310 12.40 -13.23 10.21
CA THR A 310 13.20 -12.75 11.36
C THR A 310 12.32 -12.19 12.48
N ASP A 311 12.83 -12.24 13.71
CA ASP A 311 12.19 -11.61 14.86
C ASP A 311 12.18 -10.08 14.75
N ILE A 312 13.21 -9.50 14.11
CA ILE A 312 13.31 -8.05 13.86
C ILE A 312 12.13 -7.57 13.02
N ALA A 313 11.81 -8.28 11.92
CA ALA A 313 10.66 -7.96 11.08
C ALA A 313 9.34 -7.97 11.89
N VAL A 314 9.15 -8.98 12.74
CA VAL A 314 7.97 -9.07 13.61
C VAL A 314 7.91 -7.91 14.61
N ASN A 315 9.05 -7.48 15.16
CA ASN A 315 9.11 -6.35 16.09
C ASN A 315 8.69 -5.03 15.42
N VAL A 316 9.08 -4.82 14.15
CA VAL A 316 8.63 -3.66 13.35
C VAL A 316 7.10 -3.66 13.19
N LEU A 317 6.49 -4.82 12.95
CA LEU A 317 5.02 -4.94 12.88
C LEU A 317 4.35 -4.63 14.23
N CYS A 318 4.95 -5.04 15.36
CA CYS A 318 4.45 -4.68 16.68
C CYS A 318 4.39 -3.15 16.87
N GLY A 319 5.48 -2.44 16.55
CA GLY A 319 5.56 -0.98 16.65
C GLY A 319 4.51 -0.29 15.77
N TYR A 320 4.38 -0.73 14.52
CA TYR A 320 3.38 -0.22 13.58
C TYR A 320 1.95 -0.32 14.13
N LEU A 321 1.57 -1.50 14.64
CA LEU A 321 0.22 -1.73 15.17
C LEU A 321 -0.04 -0.90 16.43
N VAL A 322 0.92 -0.78 17.36
CA VAL A 322 0.74 0.08 18.55
C VAL A 322 0.56 1.54 18.13
N ALA A 323 1.40 2.06 17.24
CA ALA A 323 1.32 3.45 16.79
C ALA A 323 -0.07 3.76 16.18
N ARG A 324 -0.59 2.83 15.37
CA ARG A 324 -1.89 2.96 14.70
C ARG A 324 -3.09 2.88 15.65
N TYR A 325 -3.03 2.02 16.67
CA TYR A 325 -4.18 1.63 17.48
C TYR A 325 -4.15 2.09 18.94
N LYS A 326 -3.11 2.80 19.38
CA LYS A 326 -2.99 3.27 20.78
C LYS A 326 -4.02 4.32 21.20
N ASN A 327 -4.71 4.97 20.27
CA ASN A 327 -5.60 6.09 20.56
C ASN A 327 -7.09 5.72 20.39
N ALA A 328 -7.83 5.64 21.49
CA ALA A 328 -9.29 5.41 21.44
C ALA A 328 -10.09 6.67 21.08
N ASN A 329 -9.55 7.87 21.35
CA ASN A 329 -10.22 9.14 21.05
C ASN A 329 -10.01 9.60 19.58
N LYS A 330 -9.52 8.71 18.71
CA LYS A 330 -9.38 8.99 17.28
C LYS A 330 -10.76 8.82 16.62
N LEU A 331 -11.25 9.86 15.95
CA LEU A 331 -12.43 9.75 15.09
C LEU A 331 -12.05 8.90 13.86
N ARG A 332 -12.79 7.81 13.64
CA ARG A 332 -12.60 6.92 12.50
C ARG A 332 -13.84 6.94 11.62
N MET A 333 -13.68 6.87 10.31
CA MET A 333 -14.82 6.67 9.42
C MET A 333 -15.03 5.17 9.20
N ARG A 334 -16.18 4.64 9.58
CA ARG A 334 -16.50 3.22 9.34
C ARG A 334 -17.00 2.99 7.93
N SER A 335 -17.87 3.87 7.45
CA SER A 335 -18.48 3.68 6.14
C SER A 335 -19.00 4.99 5.55
N ILE A 336 -19.14 4.99 4.23
CA ILE A 336 -19.85 6.00 3.44
C ILE A 336 -20.89 5.31 2.57
N GLU A 337 -22.12 5.83 2.58
CA GLU A 337 -23.21 5.37 1.72
C GLU A 337 -23.47 6.38 0.61
N ILE A 338 -23.58 5.90 -0.62
CA ILE A 338 -23.75 6.70 -1.82
C ILE A 338 -24.93 6.15 -2.64
N MET A 339 -25.80 7.06 -3.06
CA MET A 339 -26.87 6.81 -4.04
C MET A 339 -26.52 7.57 -5.32
N PRO A 340 -25.80 6.95 -6.26
CA PRO A 340 -25.19 7.65 -7.40
C PRO A 340 -26.21 8.29 -8.34
N GLN A 341 -27.48 7.84 -8.32
CA GLN A 341 -28.59 8.45 -9.05
C GLN A 341 -28.86 9.92 -8.66
N GLY A 342 -28.38 10.39 -7.50
CA GLY A 342 -28.51 11.80 -7.11
C GLY A 342 -27.69 12.76 -7.99
N SER A 343 -26.51 12.32 -8.43
CA SER A 343 -25.64 13.04 -9.37
C SER A 343 -25.00 12.06 -10.38
N PRO A 344 -25.78 11.51 -11.33
CA PRO A 344 -25.37 10.36 -12.14
C PRO A 344 -24.04 10.53 -12.88
N ASN A 345 -23.84 11.70 -13.50
CA ASN A 345 -22.65 11.98 -14.31
C ASN A 345 -21.36 12.05 -13.48
N GLU A 346 -21.48 12.40 -12.20
CA GLU A 346 -20.35 12.59 -11.30
C GLU A 346 -20.08 11.33 -10.47
N LEU A 347 -21.13 10.70 -9.95
CA LEU A 347 -21.01 9.60 -8.98
C LEU A 347 -20.84 8.22 -9.63
N TYR A 348 -21.51 7.92 -10.75
CA TYR A 348 -21.37 6.60 -11.38
C TYR A 348 -19.93 6.26 -11.79
N PRO A 349 -19.16 7.15 -12.44
CA PRO A 349 -17.77 6.87 -12.74
C PRO A 349 -16.92 6.54 -11.50
N LYS A 350 -17.30 7.04 -10.32
CA LYS A 350 -16.59 6.83 -9.05
C LYS A 350 -16.97 5.50 -8.42
N VAL A 351 -18.26 5.28 -8.17
CA VAL A 351 -18.74 4.06 -7.49
C VAL A 351 -18.48 2.78 -8.29
N LEU A 352 -18.43 2.91 -9.63
CA LEU A 352 -18.15 1.80 -10.54
C LEU A 352 -16.65 1.52 -10.72
N SER A 353 -15.76 2.46 -10.40
CA SER A 353 -14.31 2.32 -10.61
C SER A 353 -13.51 2.11 -9.32
N TYR A 354 -13.99 2.60 -8.18
CA TYR A 354 -13.24 2.54 -6.93
C TYR A 354 -13.50 1.20 -6.22
N ASP A 355 -12.46 0.40 -6.13
CA ASP A 355 -12.44 -0.90 -5.44
C ASP A 355 -11.61 -0.84 -4.14
N ILE A 356 -11.50 -1.95 -3.43
CA ILE A 356 -10.64 -2.15 -2.27
C ILE A 356 -9.23 -1.60 -2.51
N SER A 357 -8.67 -0.93 -1.51
CA SER A 357 -7.41 -0.16 -1.54
C SER A 357 -7.47 1.17 -2.28
N SER A 358 -8.58 1.54 -2.93
CA SER A 358 -8.75 2.89 -3.46
C SER A 358 -8.79 3.90 -2.30
N ARG A 359 -8.15 5.05 -2.49
CA ARG A 359 -8.08 6.14 -1.50
C ARG A 359 -9.08 7.23 -1.85
N ILE A 360 -9.85 7.67 -0.86
CA ILE A 360 -10.83 8.75 -0.99
C ILE A 360 -10.70 9.73 0.17
N THR A 361 -11.15 10.96 -0.03
CA THR A 361 -11.24 11.97 1.02
C THR A 361 -12.70 12.08 1.46
N CYS A 362 -12.97 12.06 2.77
CA CYS A 362 -14.29 12.36 3.30
C CYS A 362 -14.21 13.63 4.15
N ARG A 363 -15.16 14.54 3.89
CA ARG A 363 -15.32 15.81 4.58
C ARG A 363 -16.69 15.91 5.24
N LEU A 364 -16.70 16.55 6.40
CA LEU A 364 -17.92 16.84 7.16
C LEU A 364 -17.72 18.16 7.92
N ASP A 365 -18.29 19.24 7.38
CA ASP A 365 -18.04 20.61 7.86
C ASP A 365 -18.43 20.80 9.32
N GLN A 366 -19.56 20.21 9.73
CA GLN A 366 -20.08 20.31 11.10
C GLN A 366 -19.12 19.68 12.13
N ALA A 367 -18.27 18.75 11.69
CA ALA A 367 -17.25 18.09 12.51
C ALA A 367 -15.82 18.60 12.22
N SER A 368 -15.66 19.54 11.28
CA SER A 368 -14.35 19.94 10.75
C SER A 368 -13.49 18.73 10.33
N LEU A 369 -14.15 17.70 9.79
CA LEU A 369 -13.49 16.51 9.30
C LEU A 369 -12.97 16.79 7.89
N ASP A 370 -11.69 16.60 7.66
CA ASP A 370 -11.07 16.53 6.34
C ASP A 370 -9.95 15.48 6.42
N ALA A 371 -10.27 14.25 6.01
CA ALA A 371 -9.37 13.12 6.17
C ALA A 371 -9.53 12.10 5.05
N GLU A 372 -8.47 11.31 4.87
CA GLU A 372 -8.39 10.32 3.80
C GLU A 372 -8.50 8.90 4.34
N TYR A 373 -9.15 8.06 3.54
CA TYR A 373 -9.51 6.70 3.91
C TYR A 373 -9.25 5.75 2.74
N PHE A 374 -8.88 4.51 3.07
CA PHE A 374 -8.90 3.40 2.14
C PHE A 374 -10.26 2.70 2.16
N ILE A 375 -10.73 2.29 0.99
CA ILE A 375 -11.85 1.35 0.87
C ILE A 375 -11.35 -0.05 1.26
N GLU A 376 -12.03 -0.66 2.23
CA GLU A 376 -11.74 -2.00 2.73
C GLU A 376 -12.80 -3.04 2.35
N GLY A 377 -14.00 -2.56 2.05
CA GLY A 377 -15.10 -3.42 1.62
C GLY A 377 -16.10 -2.63 0.77
N VAL A 378 -16.79 -3.36 -0.10
CA VAL A 378 -17.78 -2.81 -1.01
C VAL A 378 -19.05 -3.64 -0.88
N GLU A 379 -20.17 -2.99 -0.63
CA GLU A 379 -21.50 -3.54 -0.81
C GLU A 379 -22.22 -2.73 -1.89
N GLU A 380 -22.85 -3.43 -2.81
CA GLU A 380 -23.61 -2.81 -3.88
C GLU A 380 -24.92 -3.55 -4.09
N SER A 381 -25.99 -2.80 -4.32
CA SER A 381 -27.28 -3.34 -4.72
C SER A 381 -27.87 -2.47 -5.81
N CYS A 382 -28.36 -3.12 -6.86
CA CYS A 382 -29.08 -2.49 -7.95
C CYS A 382 -30.37 -3.25 -8.21
N ASP A 383 -31.48 -2.50 -8.25
CA ASP A 383 -32.77 -2.98 -8.73
C ASP A 383 -33.15 -2.16 -9.97
N ALA A 384 -33.14 -2.83 -11.13
CA ALA A 384 -33.46 -2.17 -12.41
C ALA A 384 -34.95 -1.82 -12.53
N SER A 385 -35.81 -2.55 -11.83
CA SER A 385 -37.26 -2.32 -11.84
C SER A 385 -37.65 -1.10 -11.00
N GLU A 386 -36.93 -0.86 -9.91
CA GLU A 386 -37.10 0.30 -9.04
C GLU A 386 -36.19 1.49 -9.43
N MET A 387 -35.33 1.32 -10.43
CA MET A 387 -34.32 2.31 -10.87
C MET A 387 -33.42 2.78 -9.70
N ASN A 388 -33.08 1.85 -8.81
CA ASN A 388 -32.38 2.14 -7.57
C ASN A 388 -30.97 1.56 -7.59
N TRP A 389 -29.99 2.37 -7.20
CA TRP A 389 -28.61 1.96 -7.00
C TRP A 389 -28.14 2.42 -5.62
N ARG A 390 -27.45 1.54 -4.91
CA ARG A 390 -26.83 1.84 -3.62
C ARG A 390 -25.44 1.25 -3.59
N THR A 391 -24.46 2.06 -3.19
CA THR A 391 -23.10 1.63 -2.91
C THR A 391 -22.76 2.02 -1.47
N LEU A 392 -22.25 1.07 -0.69
CA LEU A 392 -21.72 1.29 0.64
C LEU A 392 -20.24 0.86 0.64
N TRP A 393 -19.35 1.77 1.01
CA TRP A 393 -17.95 1.45 1.22
C TRP A 393 -17.65 1.36 2.70
N GLN A 394 -17.00 0.28 3.11
CA GLN A 394 -16.37 0.16 4.42
C GLN A 394 -14.99 0.79 4.34
N LEU A 395 -14.64 1.60 5.33
CA LEU A 395 -13.48 2.48 5.30
C LEU A 395 -12.53 2.21 6.47
N SER A 396 -11.26 2.52 6.24
CA SER A 396 -10.23 2.60 7.28
C SER A 396 -9.36 3.83 7.05
N ASP A 397 -8.84 4.42 8.12
CA ASP A 397 -7.95 5.58 8.02
C ASP A 397 -6.73 5.29 7.16
N VAL A 398 -6.25 6.25 6.40
CA VAL A 398 -4.92 6.13 5.80
C VAL A 398 -3.85 6.11 6.90
N SER A 399 -2.84 5.25 6.74
CA SER A 399 -1.68 5.27 7.64
C SER A 399 -0.85 6.52 7.43
N THR A 400 -0.72 7.33 8.47
CA THR A 400 0.33 8.36 8.58
C THR A 400 1.65 7.78 9.09
N GLU A 401 1.58 6.60 9.71
CA GLU A 401 2.75 5.89 10.23
C GLU A 401 3.49 5.23 9.05
N LEU A 402 4.63 5.81 8.67
CA LEU A 402 5.57 5.21 7.73
C LEU A 402 6.50 4.29 8.54
N TYR A 403 6.24 2.98 8.49
CA TYR A 403 7.15 1.96 9.00
C TYR A 403 7.58 1.06 7.84
N THR A 404 8.66 1.46 7.18
CA THR A 404 9.38 0.55 6.28
C THR A 404 10.17 -0.46 7.13
N PRO A 405 10.23 -1.75 6.74
CA PRO A 405 11.09 -2.75 7.36
C PRO A 405 12.60 -2.45 7.21
N ALA A 406 12.97 -1.49 6.37
CA ALA A 406 14.33 -1.10 6.12
C ALA A 406 14.61 0.22 6.82
N GLU A 407 15.60 0.19 7.71
CA GLU A 407 16.63 1.21 7.84
C GLU A 407 16.16 2.66 7.67
N ARG A 408 16.11 3.39 8.78
CA ARG A 408 16.07 4.84 8.76
C ARG A 408 17.49 5.36 8.48
N THR A 409 17.56 6.42 7.67
CA THR A 409 18.80 7.09 7.31
C THR A 409 18.78 8.47 7.92
N ASP A 410 19.69 8.73 8.86
CA ASP A 410 19.85 10.04 9.51
C ASP A 410 21.16 10.69 9.03
N SER A 411 21.07 11.85 8.40
CA SER A 411 22.24 12.66 8.03
C SER A 411 22.63 13.56 9.20
N LEU A 412 23.87 13.40 9.69
CA LEU A 412 24.46 14.18 10.77
C LEU A 412 25.46 15.16 10.16
N TRP A 413 25.12 16.44 10.19
CA TRP A 413 25.97 17.49 9.64
C TRP A 413 27.00 17.96 10.67
N VAL A 414 28.11 18.50 10.19
CA VAL A 414 29.16 19.06 11.03
C VAL A 414 28.66 20.27 11.84
N LEU A 415 28.94 20.29 13.13
CA LEU A 415 28.66 21.35 14.09
C LEU A 415 29.93 22.09 14.53
N GLY A 416 29.75 23.35 14.95
CA GLY A 416 30.80 24.36 15.15
C GLY A 416 31.72 24.19 16.36
N ALA A 417 32.38 23.05 16.48
CA ALA A 417 33.57 22.88 17.30
C ALA A 417 34.61 22.05 16.54
N ASP A 418 35.77 22.65 16.34
CA ASP A 418 36.90 22.13 15.56
C ASP A 418 38.06 21.79 16.51
N THR A 419 38.80 20.72 16.23
CA THR A 419 40.06 20.37 16.91
C THR A 419 41.33 20.71 16.11
N ALA A 420 41.19 21.33 14.92
CA ALA A 420 42.19 21.87 13.98
C ALA A 420 43.16 20.81 13.36
N GLU A 421 43.55 20.83 12.08
CA GLU A 421 43.58 21.92 11.08
C GLU A 421 43.76 21.40 9.62
N TRP A 422 43.10 22.02 8.61
CA TRP A 422 43.64 22.08 7.24
C TRP A 422 43.64 23.49 6.61
N ASP A 423 44.72 23.82 5.93
CA ASP A 423 45.40 25.10 6.08
C ASP A 423 45.17 26.02 4.86
N THR A 424 43.98 26.63 4.78
CA THR A 424 43.62 27.88 4.09
C THR A 424 42.11 27.89 3.79
N ILE A 425 41.41 28.90 4.30
CA ILE A 425 40.00 29.17 4.00
C ILE A 425 39.89 29.97 2.72
N VAL A 426 39.05 29.53 1.79
CA VAL A 426 38.67 30.34 0.62
C VAL A 426 37.16 30.56 0.67
N GLY A 427 36.74 31.82 0.85
CA GLY A 427 35.32 32.17 0.90
C GLY A 427 34.91 33.26 1.88
N GLY A 428 35.83 33.75 2.73
CA GLY A 428 35.54 34.83 3.69
C GLY A 428 35.10 34.37 5.09
N GLU A 429 35.07 33.07 5.34
CA GLU A 429 34.82 32.48 6.66
C GLU A 429 36.00 32.72 7.62
N ALA A 430 35.74 32.70 8.94
CA ALA A 430 36.74 32.98 9.96
C ALA A 430 37.51 31.72 10.40
N THR A 431 36.91 30.53 10.22
CA THR A 431 37.46 29.24 10.63
C THR A 431 37.16 28.13 9.62
N ASN A 432 37.91 27.02 9.67
CA ASN A 432 37.82 25.94 8.67
C ASN A 432 36.46 25.25 8.65
N TRP A 433 35.91 24.92 9.83
CA TRP A 433 34.63 24.25 9.96
C TRP A 433 33.48 25.03 9.29
N GLU A 434 33.50 26.37 9.34
CA GLU A 434 32.51 27.24 8.67
C GLU A 434 32.48 27.05 7.16
N SER A 435 33.60 26.61 6.57
CA SER A 435 33.70 26.32 5.14
C SER A 435 33.26 24.90 4.77
N VAL A 436 32.97 24.02 5.76
CA VAL A 436 32.60 22.61 5.53
C VAL A 436 31.33 22.15 6.27
N ASN A 437 30.58 23.06 6.90
CA ASN A 437 29.43 22.77 7.78
C ASN A 437 28.03 22.99 7.16
N GLY A 438 27.93 23.26 5.86
CA GLY A 438 26.66 23.70 5.26
C GLY A 438 25.60 22.59 5.19
N THR A 439 24.37 22.86 5.64
CA THR A 439 23.22 21.92 5.51
C THR A 439 22.68 21.81 4.08
N THR A 440 23.20 22.62 3.16
CA THR A 440 22.89 22.60 1.73
C THR A 440 24.19 22.57 0.94
N ALA A 441 24.30 21.61 0.01
CA ALA A 441 25.47 21.43 -0.81
C ALA A 441 25.72 22.68 -1.68
N ASN A 442 26.82 23.37 -1.42
CA ASN A 442 27.33 24.44 -2.27
C ASN A 442 28.85 24.31 -2.42
N GLU A 443 29.41 24.99 -3.41
CA GLU A 443 30.82 24.92 -3.80
C GLU A 443 31.51 26.29 -3.71
N ALA A 444 30.87 27.25 -3.01
CA ALA A 444 31.31 28.64 -2.93
C ALA A 444 32.34 28.87 -1.82
N THR A 445 32.26 28.08 -0.74
CA THR A 445 33.19 28.07 0.40
C THR A 445 33.90 26.73 0.44
N TYR A 446 35.20 26.72 0.72
CA TYR A 446 35.97 25.48 0.86
C TYR A 446 37.26 25.67 1.64
N VAL A 447 37.72 24.58 2.24
CA VAL A 447 39.06 24.46 2.83
C VAL A 447 40.00 23.87 1.79
N THR A 448 41.21 24.40 1.69
CA THR A 448 42.23 23.91 0.76
C THR A 448 43.58 23.79 1.43
N GLN A 449 44.36 22.77 1.06
CA GLN A 449 45.78 22.74 1.41
C GLN A 449 46.58 23.43 0.35
N THR A 450 47.34 24.43 0.80
CA THR A 450 48.45 24.97 0.04
C THR A 450 49.73 24.32 0.53
N ASN A 451 50.69 24.02 -0.36
CA ASN A 451 51.93 23.30 -0.06
C ASN A 451 52.72 23.90 1.11
N ASP A 452 52.41 23.48 2.33
CA ASP A 452 53.37 23.51 3.41
C ASP A 452 53.94 22.10 3.53
N SER A 453 55.22 22.02 3.84
CA SER A 453 56.04 20.81 4.07
C SER A 453 55.59 19.97 5.28
N SER A 454 54.28 19.96 5.54
CA SER A 454 53.63 19.45 6.73
C SER A 454 53.38 17.95 6.64
N PRO A 455 53.52 17.20 7.75
CA PRO A 455 53.03 15.83 7.83
C PRO A 455 51.53 15.75 7.53
N VAL A 456 51.05 14.53 7.32
CA VAL A 456 49.62 14.17 7.30
C VAL A 456 48.85 15.02 8.33
N LYS A 457 47.87 15.80 7.86
CA LYS A 457 47.01 16.64 8.70
C LYS A 457 45.58 16.13 8.63
N ASP A 458 44.91 16.20 9.77
CA ASP A 458 43.54 15.77 9.98
C ASP A 458 42.70 16.97 10.35
N ASP A 459 41.50 17.02 9.80
CA ASP A 459 40.51 18.05 10.07
C ASP A 459 39.24 17.34 10.54
N LEU A 460 38.97 17.40 11.84
CA LEU A 460 37.92 16.67 12.55
C LEU A 460 36.93 17.63 13.17
N HIS A 461 35.65 17.28 13.04
CA HIS A 461 34.56 18.14 13.45
C HIS A 461 33.49 17.36 14.20
N THR A 462 32.88 17.99 15.19
CA THR A 462 31.68 17.43 15.85
C THR A 462 30.52 17.34 14.87
N CYS A 463 29.58 16.42 15.08
CA CYS A 463 28.38 16.30 14.25
C CYS A 463 27.08 16.46 15.06
N ASP A 464 25.96 16.66 14.37
CA ASP A 464 24.62 16.64 14.96
C ASP A 464 24.38 15.35 15.76
N ASN A 465 23.64 15.46 16.86
CA ASN A 465 23.19 14.28 17.58
C ASN A 465 22.17 13.49 16.76
N MET A 466 22.19 12.17 16.92
CA MET A 466 21.12 11.30 16.46
C MET A 466 19.79 11.72 17.08
N PRO A 467 18.69 11.71 16.30
CA PRO A 467 17.35 11.93 16.82
C PRO A 467 16.99 10.93 17.93
N ALA A 468 16.17 11.35 18.90
CA ALA A 468 15.83 10.54 20.08
C ALA A 468 15.13 9.21 19.71
N GLY A 469 15.46 8.16 20.48
CA GLY A 469 14.98 6.77 20.34
C GLY A 469 16.14 5.78 20.52
N ASN A 470 15.95 4.60 21.14
CA ASN A 470 17.03 3.59 21.08
C ASN A 470 17.11 3.11 19.63
N ALA A 471 18.29 2.84 19.09
CA ALA A 471 18.40 2.38 17.70
C ALA A 471 19.56 1.40 17.58
N THR A 472 19.37 0.33 16.79
CA THR A 472 20.51 -0.50 16.38
C THR A 472 21.10 0.13 15.14
N ILE A 473 22.35 0.57 15.20
CA ILE A 473 23.03 1.27 14.12
C ILE A 473 23.77 0.25 13.26
N ALA A 474 23.34 0.11 12.01
CA ALA A 474 23.85 -0.85 11.04
C ALA A 474 25.16 -0.37 10.39
N SER A 475 25.28 0.94 10.14
CA SER A 475 26.51 1.53 9.62
C SER A 475 26.57 3.04 9.81
N VAL A 476 27.79 3.58 9.74
CA VAL A 476 28.08 5.01 9.64
C VAL A 476 28.88 5.25 8.36
N THR A 477 28.42 6.17 7.52
CA THR A 477 29.09 6.54 6.26
C THR A 477 29.46 8.02 6.27
N VAL A 478 30.74 8.35 6.11
CA VAL A 478 31.19 9.74 5.96
C VAL A 478 31.24 10.10 4.48
N TYR A 479 30.61 11.22 4.11
CA TYR A 479 30.59 11.80 2.78
C TYR A 479 31.41 13.08 2.73
N LEU A 480 32.23 13.22 1.69
CA LEU A 480 33.05 14.40 1.42
C LEU A 480 32.81 14.89 0.00
N ARG A 481 32.72 16.21 -0.18
CA ARG A 481 32.74 16.84 -1.50
C ARG A 481 34.12 17.40 -1.78
N ILE A 482 34.83 16.80 -2.73
CA ILE A 482 36.25 17.05 -2.98
C ILE A 482 36.53 17.52 -4.40
N LYS A 483 37.60 18.29 -4.57
CA LYS A 483 38.14 18.72 -5.87
C LYS A 483 39.65 18.92 -5.79
N GLN A 484 40.33 18.85 -6.93
CA GLN A 484 41.70 19.30 -7.11
C GLN A 484 41.74 20.55 -7.99
N THR A 485 42.61 21.49 -7.65
CA THR A 485 43.01 22.61 -8.53
C THR A 485 44.45 22.39 -8.99
N GLY A 486 44.73 22.59 -10.28
CA GLY A 486 46.00 22.25 -10.92
C GLY A 486 45.84 21.22 -12.06
N SER A 487 46.86 21.08 -12.92
CA SER A 487 46.85 20.09 -14.02
C SER A 487 47.07 18.68 -13.49
N VAL A 488 46.22 17.73 -13.89
CA VAL A 488 46.40 16.30 -13.61
C VAL A 488 47.49 15.77 -14.54
N GLY A 489 48.72 15.70 -14.05
CA GLY A 489 49.89 15.31 -14.82
C GLY A 489 50.58 14.08 -14.28
N ASP A 490 51.16 14.18 -13.07
CA ASP A 490 52.00 13.10 -12.53
C ASP A 490 51.76 12.81 -11.03
N TYR A 491 50.92 13.61 -10.36
CA TYR A 491 50.64 13.46 -8.92
C TYR A 491 49.18 13.76 -8.56
N GLN A 492 48.56 12.85 -7.82
CA GLN A 492 47.14 12.91 -7.47
C GLN A 492 46.95 13.21 -5.98
N THR A 493 46.24 14.29 -5.65
CA THR A 493 45.87 14.58 -4.26
C THR A 493 44.83 13.59 -3.79
N THR A 494 45.04 13.01 -2.61
CA THR A 494 44.09 12.08 -1.99
C THR A 494 43.56 12.60 -0.67
N VAL A 495 42.26 12.42 -0.49
CA VAL A 495 41.54 12.72 0.74
C VAL A 495 41.02 11.40 1.32
N ILE A 496 41.14 11.21 2.63
CA ILE A 496 40.78 10.00 3.34
C ILE A 496 39.69 10.38 4.35
N PRO A 497 38.45 9.89 4.23
CA PRO A 497 37.44 10.09 5.27
C PRO A 497 37.91 9.49 6.60
N ILE A 498 37.74 10.22 7.71
CA ILE A 498 38.12 9.80 9.06
C ILE A 498 36.95 9.95 10.01
N VAL A 499 36.91 9.05 10.99
CA VAL A 499 36.07 9.16 12.19
C VAL A 499 36.96 9.10 13.44
N GLU A 500 36.62 9.86 14.47
CA GLU A 500 37.19 9.69 15.82
C GLU A 500 36.14 9.09 16.74
N VAL A 501 36.47 7.95 17.35
CA VAL A 501 35.62 7.25 18.32
C VAL A 501 36.45 7.00 19.57
N GLY A 502 35.94 7.40 20.73
CA GLY A 502 36.62 7.18 22.01
C GLY A 502 37.97 7.91 22.15
N GLY A 503 38.20 9.00 21.41
CA GLY A 503 39.48 9.74 21.40
C GLY A 503 40.55 9.13 20.49
N THR A 504 40.21 8.16 19.65
CA THR A 504 41.13 7.54 18.68
C THR A 504 40.62 7.74 17.26
N GLU A 505 41.50 8.13 16.35
CA GLU A 505 41.21 8.38 14.94
C GLU A 505 41.29 7.09 14.11
N TYR A 506 40.29 6.87 13.25
CA TYR A 506 40.22 5.73 12.34
C TYR A 506 40.09 6.19 10.89
N ALA A 507 41.11 5.90 10.10
CA ALA A 507 41.15 6.25 8.69
C ALA A 507 40.36 5.25 7.82
N GLY A 508 39.55 5.78 6.91
CA GLY A 508 38.87 5.00 5.87
C GLY A 508 39.74 4.73 4.65
N ALA A 509 39.09 4.39 3.53
CA ALA A 509 39.76 4.19 2.25
C ALA A 509 40.08 5.53 1.55
N ALA A 510 41.32 5.69 1.09
CA ALA A 510 41.76 6.88 0.37
C ALA A 510 40.97 7.14 -0.93
N LYS A 511 40.67 8.41 -1.18
CA LYS A 511 39.87 8.89 -2.31
C LYS A 511 40.66 9.89 -3.14
N ASN A 512 40.69 9.63 -4.44
CA ASN A 512 41.37 10.48 -5.39
C ASN A 512 40.54 11.73 -5.71
N CYS A 513 41.14 12.92 -5.61
CA CYS A 513 40.51 14.14 -6.08
C CYS A 513 40.46 14.19 -7.61
N THR A 514 39.46 14.90 -8.14
CA THR A 514 39.27 15.17 -9.57
C THR A 514 39.30 16.67 -9.85
N THR A 515 39.53 17.08 -11.10
CA THR A 515 39.52 18.51 -11.52
C THR A 515 38.14 19.15 -11.49
N SER A 516 37.09 18.33 -11.42
CA SER A 516 35.72 18.74 -11.13
C SER A 516 35.34 18.30 -9.73
N TRP A 517 34.40 19.00 -9.10
CA TRP A 517 33.90 18.59 -7.80
C TRP A 517 33.23 17.20 -7.89
N ALA A 518 33.62 16.31 -6.97
CA ALA A 518 33.12 14.95 -6.86
C ALA A 518 32.74 14.62 -5.40
N THR A 519 31.71 13.81 -5.21
CA THR A 519 31.30 13.34 -3.88
C THR A 519 31.87 11.94 -3.67
N VAL A 520 32.57 11.74 -2.57
CA VAL A 520 33.20 10.46 -2.20
C VAL A 520 32.77 10.06 -0.79
N SER A 521 32.84 8.77 -0.48
CA SER A 521 32.44 8.29 0.85
C SER A 521 33.18 7.04 1.31
N HIS A 522 33.14 6.79 2.62
CA HIS A 522 33.59 5.54 3.23
C HIS A 522 32.59 5.09 4.30
N THR A 523 32.32 3.79 4.37
CA THR A 523 31.31 3.20 5.26
C THR A 523 31.98 2.26 6.25
N TRP A 524 31.70 2.48 7.53
CA TRP A 524 32.03 1.59 8.63
C TRP A 524 30.77 0.82 9.07
N THR A 525 30.74 -0.49 8.83
CA THR A 525 29.63 -1.37 9.24
C THR A 525 29.70 -1.82 10.70
N LEU A 526 30.84 -1.61 11.36
CA LEU A 526 31.08 -1.84 12.78
C LEU A 526 31.85 -0.65 13.34
N SER A 527 31.71 -0.38 14.64
CA SER A 527 32.52 0.62 15.34
C SER A 527 34.00 0.22 15.21
N PRO A 528 34.86 1.08 14.64
CA PRO A 528 36.27 0.74 14.41
C PRO A 528 37.07 0.65 15.72
N ASP A 529 36.57 1.22 16.82
CA ASP A 529 37.16 1.10 18.16
C ASP A 529 36.88 -0.27 18.79
N THR A 530 35.63 -0.70 18.76
CA THR A 530 35.19 -1.88 19.51
C THR A 530 35.06 -3.16 18.67
N GLY A 531 34.99 -3.04 17.34
CA GLY A 531 34.77 -4.15 16.42
C GLY A 531 33.37 -4.77 16.51
N ILE A 532 32.41 -4.09 17.17
CA ILE A 532 31.00 -4.50 17.28
C ILE A 532 30.07 -3.44 16.68
N ALA A 533 28.75 -3.67 16.73
CA ALA A 533 27.77 -2.71 16.24
C ALA A 533 27.88 -1.35 16.95
N TRP A 534 27.71 -0.28 16.19
CA TRP A 534 27.74 1.09 16.70
C TRP A 534 26.65 1.33 17.75
N THR A 535 26.99 2.05 18.80
CA THR A 535 26.05 2.52 19.82
C THR A 535 25.64 3.98 19.55
N VAL A 536 24.44 4.37 20.00
CA VAL A 536 23.97 5.77 19.92
C VAL A 536 24.92 6.71 20.67
N ALA A 537 25.53 6.25 21.76
CA ALA A 537 26.50 7.04 22.52
C ALA A 537 27.78 7.29 21.72
N GLU A 538 28.31 6.28 21.02
CA GLU A 538 29.46 6.47 20.12
C GLU A 538 29.12 7.44 18.99
N VAL A 539 27.95 7.31 18.36
CA VAL A 539 27.56 8.20 17.25
C VAL A 539 27.32 9.64 17.71
N ASN A 540 26.70 9.85 18.87
CA ASN A 540 26.50 11.20 19.41
C ASN A 540 27.80 11.86 19.90
N ALA A 541 28.84 11.08 20.18
CA ALA A 541 30.17 11.56 20.53
C ALA A 541 31.15 11.55 19.35
N LEU A 542 30.68 11.22 18.15
CA LEU A 542 31.49 11.02 16.95
C LEU A 542 32.04 12.36 16.44
N LEU A 543 33.34 12.40 16.18
CA LEU A 543 33.90 13.42 15.30
C LEU A 543 34.12 12.81 13.92
N ILE A 544 33.81 13.59 12.89
CA ILE A 544 33.97 13.20 11.50
C ILE A 544 34.82 14.19 10.77
N GLY A 545 35.53 13.72 9.75
CA GLY A 545 36.49 14.57 9.11
C GLY A 545 37.19 13.92 7.94
N TYR A 546 38.31 14.51 7.62
CA TYR A 546 39.14 14.03 6.53
C TYR A 546 40.61 14.27 6.82
N ARG A 547 41.41 13.33 6.32
CA ARG A 547 42.86 13.36 6.30
C ARG A 547 43.34 13.48 4.89
N THR A 548 44.51 14.04 4.76
CA THR A 548 45.11 14.27 3.46
C THR A 548 46.54 13.78 3.45
N THR A 549 46.95 13.28 2.30
CA THR A 549 48.30 12.77 2.10
C THR A 549 48.86 13.42 0.82
N PRO A 550 49.89 14.27 0.92
CA PRO A 550 50.54 14.79 -0.27
C PRO A 550 51.26 13.63 -0.97
N ASN A 551 50.92 13.37 -2.23
CA ASN A 551 51.58 12.34 -3.04
C ASN A 551 52.80 12.86 -3.82
N ALA A 552 53.23 14.12 -3.61
CA ALA A 552 54.26 14.74 -4.45
C ALA A 552 55.12 15.79 -3.76
N PRO A 553 56.40 15.93 -4.17
CA PRO A 553 57.18 17.13 -3.88
C PRO A 553 56.78 18.27 -4.83
N ALA A 554 56.07 19.26 -4.27
CA ALA A 554 56.07 20.68 -4.67
C ALA A 554 55.73 21.03 -6.14
N PHE A 555 54.44 21.13 -6.49
CA PHE A 555 53.87 22.09 -7.48
C PHE A 555 52.41 22.44 -7.11
N ASP A 556 51.80 23.43 -7.78
CA ASP A 556 50.55 24.16 -7.45
C ASP A 556 49.25 23.31 -7.30
N GLU A 557 49.34 21.99 -7.14
CA GLU A 557 48.20 21.11 -6.94
C GLU A 557 47.62 21.20 -5.52
N LYS A 558 46.36 21.64 -5.41
CA LYS A 558 45.67 21.77 -4.12
C LYS A 558 44.41 20.91 -4.07
N GLY A 559 44.26 20.13 -3.01
CA GLY A 559 42.99 19.50 -2.66
C GLY A 559 42.05 20.51 -2.03
N GLN A 560 40.75 20.39 -2.32
CA GLN A 560 39.69 21.24 -1.80
C GLN A 560 38.57 20.38 -1.26
N VAL A 561 38.01 20.76 -0.11
CA VAL A 561 36.81 20.15 0.48
C VAL A 561 35.82 21.26 0.80
N CYS A 562 34.56 21.14 0.35
CA CYS A 562 33.53 22.16 0.59
C CYS A 562 32.38 21.70 1.49
N TRP A 563 32.22 20.41 1.76
CA TRP A 563 31.32 19.92 2.80
C TRP A 563 31.66 18.49 3.23
N CYS A 564 31.35 18.20 4.49
CA CYS A 564 31.49 16.91 5.15
C CYS A 564 30.21 16.61 5.96
N TYR A 565 29.68 15.39 5.87
CA TYR A 565 28.63 14.91 6.76
C TYR A 565 28.69 13.39 6.93
N ALA A 566 28.09 12.89 8.00
CA ALA A 566 27.90 11.46 8.21
C ALA A 566 26.45 11.07 7.93
N VAL A 567 26.27 9.83 7.49
CA VAL A 567 24.97 9.20 7.34
C VAL A 567 24.96 7.96 8.20
N CYS A 568 24.02 7.89 9.13
CA CYS A 568 23.81 6.73 9.97
C CYS A 568 22.61 5.94 9.47
N VAL A 569 22.82 4.65 9.24
CA VAL A 569 21.76 3.71 8.91
C VAL A 569 21.36 3.00 10.19
N ASN A 570 20.13 3.18 10.66
CA ASN A 570 19.67 2.65 11.93
C ASN A 570 18.29 1.97 11.83
N THR A 571 18.04 1.04 12.74
CA THR A 571 16.69 0.53 12.99
C THR A 571 16.11 1.34 14.15
N PRO A 572 15.06 2.15 13.92
CA PRO A 572 14.44 2.89 15.00
C PRO A 572 13.80 1.88 15.98
N THR A 573 14.09 2.01 17.27
CA THR A 573 13.22 1.48 18.32
C THR A 573 12.29 2.60 18.75
N TRP A 574 11.05 2.24 18.96
CA TRP A 574 9.96 3.17 19.16
C TRP A 574 9.37 2.98 20.54
#